data_AF-A0AAU6BG55-F1
#
_entry.id   AF-A0AAU6BG55-F1
#
_cell.length_a   1.000
_cell.length_b   1.000
_cell.length_c   1.000
_cell.angle_alpha   90.00
_cell.angle_beta   90.00
_cell.angle_gamma   90.00
#
_symmetry.space_group_name_H-M   'P 1'
#
loop_
_entity.id
_entity.type
_entity.pdbx_description
1 polymer ?
#
loop_
_entity_poly.entity_id
_entity_poly.type
_entity_poly.pdbx_seq_one_letter_code
_entity_poly.pdbx_strand_id
1 'polypeptide(L)'
;MNPVDALYRQAGQDVLPLPGATLRQMCADVGALPLLFEPGTAWNYSLGADVLGRIIEVVGGESLDTFVETHVLGPLGMTDTTFAPERLPDLAEVYSPDPASGRLVVNQELRPTFREPARFPSGSGVPGLVSTLEDYHRFAAMLVRGGELDGERLLGPPGPSRT
;
A
#
# COMPACT_ATOMS: atom_id res chain seq x y z
N MET A 1 -4.89 -19.25 -6.99
CA MET A 1 -4.70 -19.04 -5.54
C MET A 1 -3.73 -20.09 -5.07
N ASN A 2 -2.57 -19.67 -4.58
CA ASN A 2 -1.53 -20.59 -4.11
C ASN A 2 -1.85 -21.05 -2.66
N PRO A 3 -1.17 -22.09 -2.12
CA PRO A 3 -1.43 -22.59 -0.77
C PRO A 3 -1.17 -21.57 0.35
N VAL A 4 -0.23 -20.64 0.18
CA VAL A 4 0.10 -19.61 1.17
C VAL A 4 -0.99 -18.55 1.27
N ASP A 5 -1.68 -18.22 0.16
CA ASP A 5 -2.85 -17.31 0.19
C ASP A 5 -3.98 -17.84 1.10
N ALA A 6 -4.11 -19.17 1.23
CA ALA A 6 -5.05 -19.77 2.16
C ALA A 6 -4.59 -19.65 3.62
N LEU A 7 -3.28 -19.74 3.86
CA LEU A 7 -2.69 -19.58 5.19
C LEU A 7 -2.80 -18.13 5.69
N TYR A 8 -2.62 -17.14 4.82
CA TYR A 8 -2.85 -15.72 5.18
C TYR A 8 -4.26 -15.50 5.70
N ARG A 9 -5.28 -15.99 4.97
CA ARG A 9 -6.68 -15.88 5.38
C ARG A 9 -6.97 -16.62 6.69
N GLN A 10 -6.39 -17.80 6.89
CA GLN A 10 -6.51 -18.54 8.16
C GLN A 10 -5.87 -17.79 9.33
N ALA A 11 -4.81 -17.02 9.08
CA ALA A 11 -4.17 -16.14 10.06
C ALA A 11 -4.89 -14.79 10.24
N GLY A 12 -6.08 -14.61 9.64
CA GLY A 12 -6.84 -13.36 9.71
C GLY A 12 -6.28 -12.23 8.85
N GLN A 13 -5.30 -12.52 7.99
CA GLN A 13 -4.72 -11.58 7.03
C GLN A 13 -5.48 -11.71 5.70
N ASP A 14 -6.66 -11.11 5.66
CA ASP A 14 -7.48 -11.00 4.45
C ASP A 14 -7.28 -9.64 3.78
N VAL A 15 -8.04 -9.35 2.72
CA VAL A 15 -7.99 -8.08 1.96
C VAL A 15 -8.07 -6.84 2.84
N LEU A 16 -8.82 -6.93 3.95
CA LEU A 16 -9.01 -5.85 4.90
C LEU A 16 -8.31 -6.18 6.24
N PRO A 17 -7.32 -5.39 6.67
CA PRO A 17 -6.62 -5.61 7.94
C PRO A 17 -7.55 -5.41 9.13
N LEU A 18 -7.40 -6.18 10.21
CA LEU A 18 -8.29 -6.08 11.37
C LEU A 18 -8.30 -4.65 11.97
N PRO A 19 -9.45 -4.14 12.44
CA PRO A 19 -9.49 -2.86 13.16
C PRO A 19 -8.52 -2.82 14.34
N GLY A 20 -7.74 -1.74 14.45
CA GLY A 20 -6.72 -1.59 15.50
C GLY A 20 -5.46 -2.44 15.33
N ALA A 21 -5.32 -3.20 14.23
CA ALA A 21 -4.08 -3.89 13.91
C ALA A 21 -2.96 -2.90 13.55
N THR A 22 -1.72 -3.40 13.56
CA THR A 22 -0.53 -2.67 13.14
C THR A 22 0.26 -3.46 12.10
N LEU A 23 1.05 -2.77 11.27
CA LEU A 23 2.05 -3.41 10.38
C LEU A 23 2.93 -4.41 11.14
N ARG A 24 3.30 -4.07 12.39
CA ARG A 24 4.07 -4.95 13.27
C ARG A 24 3.34 -6.26 13.55
N GLN A 25 2.07 -6.20 13.97
CA GLN A 25 1.30 -7.40 14.29
C GLN A 25 1.11 -8.26 13.04
N MET A 26 0.71 -7.64 11.93
CA MET A 26 0.53 -8.33 10.66
C MET A 26 1.82 -9.04 10.21
N CYS A 27 2.97 -8.38 10.29
CA CYS A 27 4.25 -8.99 9.94
C CYS A 27 4.66 -10.13 10.90
N ALA A 28 4.31 -10.03 12.19
CA ALA A 28 4.55 -11.12 13.14
C ALA A 28 3.70 -12.36 12.80
N ASP A 29 2.43 -12.17 12.45
CA ASP A 29 1.53 -13.25 12.08
C ASP A 29 1.96 -13.91 10.76
N VAL A 30 2.27 -13.11 9.73
CA VAL A 30 2.76 -13.59 8.43
C VAL A 30 4.12 -14.27 8.56
N GLY A 31 5.01 -13.73 9.39
CA GLY A 31 6.35 -14.28 9.61
C GLY A 31 6.37 -15.65 10.29
N ALA A 32 5.27 -16.06 10.92
CA ALA A 32 5.11 -17.39 11.50
C ALA A 32 4.66 -18.47 10.49
N LEU A 33 4.32 -18.07 9.26
CA LEU A 33 3.84 -18.95 8.21
C LEU A 33 4.98 -19.44 7.30
N PRO A 34 4.87 -20.63 6.68
CA PRO A 34 5.86 -21.11 5.72
C PRO A 34 5.89 -20.25 4.45
N LEU A 35 7.08 -20.11 3.86
CA LEU A 35 7.26 -19.51 2.54
C LEU A 35 6.80 -20.47 1.44
N LEU A 36 6.33 -19.92 0.32
CA LEU A 36 5.90 -20.70 -0.85
C LEU A 36 7.09 -21.38 -1.57
N PHE A 37 8.27 -20.76 -1.49
CA PHE A 37 9.53 -21.21 -2.08
C PHE A 37 10.70 -20.51 -1.38
N GLU A 38 11.91 -21.02 -1.59
CA GLU A 38 13.14 -20.41 -1.08
C GLU A 38 13.33 -18.97 -1.61
N PRO A 39 13.74 -18.00 -0.79
CA PRO A 39 13.93 -16.62 -1.23
C PRO A 39 14.87 -16.51 -2.44
N GLY A 40 14.42 -15.82 -3.48
CA GLY A 40 15.20 -15.58 -4.70
C GLY A 40 15.12 -16.68 -5.76
N THR A 41 14.46 -17.82 -5.51
CA THR A 41 14.37 -18.91 -6.50
C THR A 41 13.14 -18.84 -7.40
N ALA A 42 12.12 -18.05 -7.03
CA ALA A 42 10.91 -17.83 -7.81
C ALA A 42 10.27 -16.49 -7.47
N TRP A 43 9.21 -16.12 -8.21
CA TRP A 43 8.45 -14.88 -8.00
C TRP A 43 6.96 -15.18 -7.79
N ASN A 44 6.36 -14.50 -6.81
CA ASN A 44 4.93 -14.55 -6.53
C ASN A 44 4.46 -13.22 -5.93
N TYR A 45 3.33 -12.70 -6.42
CA TYR A 45 2.69 -11.53 -5.82
C TYR A 45 2.17 -11.86 -4.42
N SER A 46 2.47 -11.03 -3.43
CA SER A 46 2.30 -11.35 -2.00
C SER A 46 2.22 -10.10 -1.12
N LEU A 47 2.08 -10.30 0.19
CA LEU A 47 2.15 -9.27 1.24
C LEU A 47 3.56 -8.67 1.43
N GLY A 48 4.51 -8.93 0.53
CA GLY A 48 5.89 -8.47 0.63
C GLY A 48 6.05 -6.95 0.71
N ALA A 49 5.14 -6.17 0.12
CA ALA A 49 5.20 -4.71 0.22
C ALA A 49 4.78 -4.17 1.61
N ASP A 50 3.92 -4.88 2.36
CA ASP A 50 3.69 -4.55 3.77
C ASP A 50 4.89 -4.91 4.64
N VAL A 51 5.54 -6.05 4.36
CA VAL A 51 6.79 -6.42 5.04
C VAL A 51 7.87 -5.37 4.78
N LEU A 52 7.98 -4.86 3.55
CA LEU A 52 8.86 -3.74 3.22
C LEU A 52 8.48 -2.48 4.00
N GLY A 53 7.18 -2.16 4.08
CA GLY A 53 6.67 -1.07 4.91
C GLY A 53 7.12 -1.20 6.37
N ARG A 54 7.04 -2.40 6.95
CA ARG A 54 7.50 -2.66 8.31
C ARG A 54 9.02 -2.53 8.46
N ILE A 55 9.79 -2.91 7.45
CA ILE A 55 11.26 -2.71 7.44
C ILE A 55 11.58 -1.21 7.47
N ILE A 56 10.87 -0.39 6.68
CA ILE A 56 11.00 1.07 6.71
C ILE A 56 10.74 1.59 8.14
N GLU A 57 9.68 1.13 8.80
CA GLU A 57 9.40 1.55 10.18
C GLU A 57 10.50 1.17 11.17
N VAL A 58 11.08 -0.03 11.03
CA VAL A 58 12.16 -0.51 11.90
C VAL A 58 13.44 0.29 11.69
N VAL A 59 13.82 0.53 10.43
CA VAL A 59 15.09 1.16 10.08
C VAL A 59 15.02 2.68 10.22
N GLY A 60 13.91 3.29 9.82
CA GLY A 60 13.68 4.74 9.87
C GLY A 60 13.29 5.25 11.25
N GLY A 61 12.72 4.41 12.11
CA GLY A 61 12.30 4.80 13.46
C GLY A 61 11.03 5.66 13.50
N GLU A 62 10.33 5.77 12.38
CA GLU A 62 9.05 6.47 12.21
C GLU A 62 7.99 5.51 11.63
N SER A 63 6.71 5.87 11.65
CA SER A 63 5.66 5.05 11.03
C SER A 63 5.67 5.19 9.50
N LEU A 64 5.13 4.18 8.79
CA LEU A 64 5.19 4.16 7.32
C LEU A 64 4.48 5.36 6.68
N ASP A 65 3.35 5.77 7.23
CA ASP A 65 2.60 6.95 6.78
C ASP A 65 3.42 8.24 6.90
N THR A 66 4.10 8.45 8.03
CA THR A 66 4.95 9.62 8.26
C THR A 66 6.16 9.60 7.32
N PHE A 67 6.77 8.43 7.11
CA PHE A 67 7.86 8.28 6.16
C PHE A 67 7.42 8.66 4.74
N VAL A 68 6.31 8.08 4.25
CA VAL A 68 5.82 8.33 2.89
C VAL A 68 5.41 9.79 2.72
N GLU A 69 4.72 10.37 3.70
CA GLU A 69 4.35 11.79 3.69
C GLU A 69 5.60 12.68 3.60
N THR A 70 6.59 12.45 4.46
CA THR A 70 7.75 13.33 4.61
C THR A 70 8.74 13.20 3.47
N HIS A 71 9.01 11.99 2.99
CA HIS A 71 10.10 11.70 2.06
C HIS A 71 9.64 11.49 0.62
N VAL A 72 8.32 11.36 0.38
CA VAL A 72 7.77 11.13 -0.96
C VAL A 72 6.71 12.15 -1.32
N LEU A 73 5.62 12.22 -0.57
CA LEU A 73 4.44 13.01 -0.95
C LEU A 73 4.69 14.50 -0.81
N GLY A 74 5.24 14.94 0.33
CA GLY A 74 5.58 16.33 0.60
C GLY A 74 6.56 16.94 -0.41
N PRO A 75 7.74 16.34 -0.66
CA PRO A 75 8.69 16.82 -1.66
C PRO A 75 8.10 16.86 -3.08
N LEU A 76 7.22 15.92 -3.41
CA LEU A 76 6.51 15.94 -4.68
C LEU A 76 5.29 16.84 -4.69
N GLY A 77 4.92 17.50 -3.59
CA GLY A 77 3.73 18.34 -3.51
C GLY A 77 2.43 17.59 -3.78
N MET A 78 2.35 16.31 -3.39
CA MET A 78 1.18 15.44 -3.56
C MET A 78 0.19 15.60 -2.40
N THR A 79 -0.44 16.77 -2.29
CA THR A 79 -1.19 17.18 -1.09
C THR A 79 -2.55 16.50 -0.93
N ASP A 80 -3.06 15.84 -1.98
CA ASP A 80 -4.33 15.11 -1.95
C ASP A 80 -4.13 13.59 -1.85
N THR A 81 -2.88 13.16 -1.60
CA THR A 81 -2.51 11.75 -1.44
C THR A 81 -2.29 11.44 0.03
N THR A 82 -2.97 10.42 0.56
CA THR A 82 -2.85 10.07 2.00
C THR A 82 -3.32 8.66 2.31
N PHE A 83 -2.80 8.10 3.42
CA PHE A 83 -3.31 6.86 4.04
C PHE A 83 -4.52 7.09 4.94
N ALA A 84 -4.72 8.32 5.43
CA ALA A 84 -5.69 8.63 6.48
C ALA A 84 -6.53 9.87 6.09
N PRO A 85 -7.39 9.74 5.09
CA PRO A 85 -8.16 10.88 4.62
C PRO A 85 -9.23 11.30 5.64
N GLU A 86 -9.09 12.48 6.24
CA GLU A 86 -9.97 12.95 7.33
C GLU A 86 -11.43 13.19 6.87
N ARG A 87 -11.62 13.72 5.65
CA ARG A 87 -12.91 13.83 4.94
C ARG A 87 -12.65 13.91 3.44
N LEU A 88 -13.24 13.00 2.67
CA LEU A 88 -13.15 13.02 1.20
C LEU A 88 -14.51 13.34 0.59
N PRO A 89 -14.91 14.61 0.50
CA PRO A 89 -16.14 14.98 -0.20
C PRO A 89 -16.11 14.50 -1.66
N ASP A 90 -14.93 14.37 -2.26
CA ASP A 90 -14.71 14.02 -3.66
C ASP A 90 -14.16 12.59 -3.87
N LEU A 91 -14.20 11.72 -2.85
CA LEU A 91 -13.80 10.32 -3.05
C LEU A 91 -14.78 9.62 -3.99
N ALA A 92 -14.25 9.09 -5.09
CA ALA A 92 -15.00 8.25 -6.01
C ALA A 92 -15.63 7.05 -5.29
N GLU A 93 -16.89 6.74 -5.61
CA GLU A 93 -17.54 5.54 -5.09
C GLU A 93 -16.88 4.29 -5.71
N VAL A 94 -16.68 3.27 -4.86
CA VAL A 94 -16.17 1.96 -5.28
C VAL A 94 -17.33 1.08 -5.70
N TYR A 95 -17.22 0.43 -6.87
CA TYR A 95 -18.25 -0.45 -7.42
C TYR A 95 -17.74 -1.88 -7.55
N SER A 96 -18.66 -2.84 -7.49
CA SER A 96 -18.39 -4.24 -7.80
C SER A 96 -19.56 -4.85 -8.56
N PRO A 97 -19.31 -5.88 -9.38
CA PRO A 97 -20.39 -6.57 -10.08
C PRO A 97 -21.28 -7.30 -9.07
N ASP A 98 -22.58 -7.04 -9.14
CA ASP A 98 -23.59 -7.79 -8.40
C ASP A 98 -23.56 -9.27 -8.85
N PRO A 99 -23.38 -10.24 -7.93
CA PRO A 99 -23.22 -11.65 -8.31
C PRO A 99 -24.43 -12.24 -9.06
N ALA A 100 -25.63 -11.70 -8.85
CA ALA A 100 -26.86 -12.20 -9.47
C ALA A 100 -27.11 -11.60 -10.86
N SER A 101 -26.88 -10.30 -11.04
CA SER A 101 -27.24 -9.55 -12.24
C SER A 101 -26.05 -9.13 -13.11
N GLY A 102 -24.83 -9.19 -12.57
CA GLY A 102 -23.60 -8.72 -13.24
C GLY A 102 -23.49 -7.19 -13.37
N ARG A 103 -24.48 -6.44 -12.88
CA ARG A 103 -24.47 -4.97 -12.95
C ARG A 103 -23.52 -4.39 -11.90
N LEU A 104 -22.90 -3.26 -12.22
CA LEU A 104 -22.12 -2.51 -11.24
C LEU A 104 -23.04 -1.93 -10.16
N VAL A 105 -22.75 -2.27 -8.91
CA VAL A 105 -23.40 -1.72 -7.71
C VAL A 105 -22.32 -1.21 -6.76
N VAL A 106 -22.67 -0.24 -5.92
CA VAL A 106 -21.73 0.30 -4.91
C VAL A 106 -21.27 -0.86 -4.01
N ASN A 107 -19.96 -1.01 -3.87
CA ASN A 107 -19.37 -2.04 -3.00
C ASN A 107 -19.45 -1.58 -1.55
N GLN A 108 -20.44 -2.09 -0.81
CA GLN A 108 -20.67 -1.73 0.58
C GLN A 108 -19.61 -2.27 1.55
N GLU A 109 -18.79 -3.24 1.14
CA GLU A 109 -17.73 -3.82 1.98
C GLU A 109 -16.45 -2.97 1.98
N LEU A 110 -16.06 -2.43 0.82
CA LEU A 110 -14.88 -1.59 0.65
C LEU A 110 -15.14 -0.11 0.90
N ARG A 111 -16.39 0.33 0.76
CA ARG A 111 -16.79 1.73 0.95
C ARG A 111 -16.42 2.32 2.33
N PRO A 112 -16.55 1.59 3.45
CA PRO A 112 -16.14 2.09 4.77
C PRO A 112 -14.62 2.22 4.92
N THR A 113 -13.84 1.45 4.17
CA THR A 113 -12.39 1.33 4.37
C THR A 113 -11.63 2.64 4.21
N PHE A 114 -12.19 3.58 3.46
CA PHE A 114 -11.62 4.91 3.19
C PHE A 114 -12.35 6.04 3.94
N ARG A 115 -13.29 5.70 4.82
CA ARG A 115 -14.20 6.67 5.47
C ARG A 115 -14.29 6.52 6.99
N GLU A 116 -13.59 5.55 7.56
CA GLU A 116 -13.53 5.27 9.00
C GLU A 116 -12.08 5.37 9.50
N PRO A 117 -11.85 5.61 10.82
CA PRO A 117 -10.50 5.76 11.38
C PRO A 117 -9.58 4.62 11.00
N ALA A 118 -8.35 4.99 10.61
CA ALA A 118 -7.43 4.15 9.86
C ALA A 118 -7.14 2.81 10.54
N ARG A 119 -7.34 1.74 9.77
CA ARG A 119 -6.51 0.54 9.86
C ARG A 119 -5.08 0.95 9.47
N PHE A 120 -4.04 0.23 9.92
CA PHE A 120 -2.64 0.64 9.66
C PHE A 120 -2.35 0.93 8.16
N PRO A 121 -1.38 1.82 7.85
CA PRO A 121 -0.99 2.09 6.47
C PRO A 121 -0.46 0.81 5.82
N SER A 122 -1.16 0.29 4.81
CA SER A 122 -0.78 -0.93 4.10
C SER A 122 0.01 -0.59 2.83
N GLY A 123 1.12 -1.29 2.62
CA GLY A 123 1.95 -1.20 1.41
C GLY A 123 1.49 -2.12 0.27
N SER A 124 0.64 -3.11 0.54
CA SER A 124 0.18 -4.07 -0.48
C SER A 124 -1.35 -4.27 -0.56
N GLY A 125 -2.10 -3.73 0.40
CA GLY A 125 -3.53 -3.98 0.59
C GLY A 125 -4.37 -2.72 0.80
N VAL A 126 -5.60 -2.92 1.26
CA VAL A 126 -6.63 -1.88 1.41
C VAL A 126 -6.70 -1.42 2.89
N PRO A 127 -6.82 -0.12 3.22
CA PRO A 127 -7.04 1.01 2.32
C PRO A 127 -5.87 1.37 1.41
N GLY A 128 -4.62 1.17 1.82
CA GLY A 128 -3.49 1.70 1.07
C GLY A 128 -3.60 3.23 0.92
N LEU A 129 -3.01 3.81 -0.13
CA LEU A 129 -3.09 5.24 -0.42
C LEU A 129 -4.36 5.57 -1.22
N VAL A 130 -5.03 6.66 -0.84
CA VAL A 130 -5.93 7.41 -1.72
C VAL A 130 -5.10 8.50 -2.40
N SER A 131 -5.39 8.81 -3.66
CA SER A 131 -4.67 9.83 -4.44
C SER A 131 -5.58 10.44 -5.52
N THR A 132 -5.09 11.48 -6.19
CA THR A 132 -5.73 12.10 -7.35
C THR A 132 -4.94 11.81 -8.62
N LEU A 133 -5.56 12.06 -9.78
CA LEU A 133 -4.85 11.95 -11.06
C LEU A 133 -3.65 12.92 -11.12
N GLU A 134 -3.80 14.12 -10.57
CA GLU A 134 -2.76 15.15 -10.58
C GLU A 134 -1.56 14.73 -9.73
N ASP A 135 -1.79 14.29 -8.50
CA ASP A 135 -0.73 13.81 -7.61
C ASP A 135 -0.01 12.59 -8.18
N TYR A 136 -0.76 11.61 -8.67
CA TYR A 136 -0.17 10.41 -9.25
C TYR A 136 0.64 10.73 -10.52
N HIS A 137 0.20 11.72 -11.30
CA HIS A 137 0.98 12.23 -12.43
C HIS A 137 2.31 12.85 -11.96
N ARG A 138 2.35 13.58 -10.84
CA ARG A 138 3.60 14.11 -10.26
C ARG A 138 4.55 12.96 -9.88
N PHE A 139 4.06 11.92 -9.21
CA PHE A 139 4.86 10.72 -8.92
C PHE A 139 5.40 10.05 -10.18
N ALA A 140 4.55 9.83 -11.19
CA ALA A 140 4.97 9.23 -12.46
C ALA A 140 5.98 10.12 -13.22
N ALA A 141 5.80 11.43 -13.20
CA ALA A 141 6.71 12.38 -13.83
C ALA A 141 8.09 12.36 -13.16
N MET A 142 8.17 12.27 -11.83
CA MET A 142 9.43 12.08 -11.10
C MET A 142 10.18 10.82 -11.57
N LEU A 143 9.47 9.70 -11.72
CA LEU A 143 10.07 8.44 -12.20
C LEU A 143 10.60 8.56 -13.63
N VAL A 144 9.81 9.13 -14.56
CA VAL A 144 10.21 9.32 -15.96
C VAL A 144 11.40 10.28 -16.09
N ARG A 145 11.51 11.25 -15.19
CA ARG A 145 12.63 12.20 -15.12
C ARG A 145 13.86 11.65 -14.38
N GLY A 146 13.87 10.36 -14.06
CA GLY A 146 15.03 9.70 -13.45
C GLY A 146 15.24 10.10 -12.00
N GLY A 147 14.14 10.31 -11.25
CA GLY A 147 14.19 10.51 -9.81
C GLY A 147 14.05 11.94 -9.33
N GLU A 148 13.75 12.90 -10.21
CA GLU A 148 13.67 14.33 -9.88
C GLU A 148 12.44 15.00 -10.48
N LEU A 149 11.77 15.86 -9.70
CA LEU A 149 10.67 16.70 -10.17
C LEU A 149 10.75 18.07 -9.48
N ASP A 150 10.58 19.15 -10.24
CA ASP A 150 10.51 20.52 -9.72
C ASP A 150 11.70 20.93 -8.81
N GLY A 151 12.87 20.34 -9.03
CA GLY A 151 14.09 20.57 -8.25
C GLY A 151 14.28 19.64 -7.05
N GLU A 152 13.27 18.82 -6.71
CA GLU A 152 13.32 17.84 -5.63
C GLU A 152 13.76 16.47 -6.16
N ARG A 153 14.84 15.92 -5.59
CA ARG A 153 15.42 14.63 -5.99
C ARG A 153 15.15 13.56 -4.94
N LEU A 154 14.38 12.54 -5.32
CA LEU A 154 14.03 11.41 -4.46
C LEU A 154 14.85 10.16 -4.78
N LEU A 155 15.22 9.97 -6.05
CA LEU A 155 16.04 8.84 -6.47
C LEU A 155 17.35 9.34 -7.08
N GLY A 156 18.45 8.75 -6.64
CA GLY A 156 19.74 8.91 -7.30
C GLY A 156 19.73 8.25 -8.68
N PRO A 157 20.70 8.59 -9.57
CA PRO A 157 20.89 7.83 -10.79
C PRO A 157 21.08 6.35 -10.46
N PRO A 158 20.61 5.43 -11.32
CA PRO A 158 20.79 4.01 -11.08
C PRO A 158 22.28 3.71 -10.83
N GLY A 159 22.57 3.00 -9.73
CA GLY A 159 23.92 2.54 -9.45
C GLY A 159 24.45 1.66 -10.58
N PRO A 160 25.77 1.47 -10.70
CA PRO A 160 26.33 0.58 -11.72
C PRO A 160 25.69 -0.80 -11.58
N SER A 161 25.21 -1.35 -12.70
CA SER A 161 24.70 -2.72 -12.77
C SER A 161 25.77 -3.65 -12.20
N ARG A 162 25.47 -4.26 -11.04
CA ARG A 162 26.26 -5.37 -10.52
C ARG A 162 25.89 -6.58 -11.37
N THR A 163 26.73 -6.86 -12.37
CA THR A 163 26.74 -8.12 -13.12
C THR A 163 27.45 -9.20 -12.32
#